data_AF-K2C3J3-F1
#
_entry.id   AF-K2C3J3-F1
#
_cell.length_a   1.000
_cell.length_b   1.000
_cell.length_c   1.000
_cell.angle_alpha   90.00
_cell.angle_beta   90.00
_cell.angle_gamma   90.00
#
_symmetry.space_group_name_H-M   'P 1'
#
loop_
_entity.id
_entity.type
_entity.pdbx_description
1 polymer ?
#
loop_
_entity_poly.entity_id
_entity_poly.type
_entity_poly.pdbx_seq_one_letter_code
_entity_poly.pdbx_strand_id
1 'polypeptide(L)'
;MSLGFSILQTLKYSDYFGFPLTLEEIHLRLIGVHSSRPILVHTINQMLIKRLIEQSGNYYHLPSHSGLVARRHTRAKLSASLITRARSLASRLARLPGVLAIYLTGS
;
A
#
# COMPACT_ATOMS: atom_id res chain seq x y z
N MET A 1 -9.08 -1.37 -21.18
CA MET A 1 -8.39 -0.40 -20.31
C MET A 1 -6.90 -0.74 -20.33
N SER A 2 -5.99 0.23 -20.50
CA SER A 2 -4.55 -0.10 -20.61
C SER A 2 -3.95 -0.41 -19.24
N LEU A 3 -2.88 -1.22 -19.21
CA LEU A 3 -2.18 -1.54 -17.98
C LEU A 3 -1.59 -0.29 -17.32
N GLY A 4 -1.00 0.62 -18.09
CA GLY A 4 -0.49 1.89 -17.56
C GLY A 4 -1.57 2.75 -16.90
N PHE A 5 -2.78 2.79 -17.46
CA PHE A 5 -3.92 3.48 -16.83
C PHE A 5 -4.33 2.82 -15.52
N SER A 6 -4.35 1.49 -15.48
CA SER A 6 -4.69 0.69 -14.29
C SER A 6 -3.67 0.92 -13.17
N ILE A 7 -2.37 0.97 -13.49
CA ILE A 7 -1.30 1.32 -12.55
C ILE A 7 -1.49 2.74 -12.01
N LEU A 8 -1.76 3.72 -12.89
CA LEU A 8 -2.00 5.11 -12.47
C LEU A 8 -3.21 5.23 -11.55
N GLN A 9 -4.33 4.56 -11.85
CA GLN A 9 -5.49 4.56 -10.97
C GLN A 9 -5.17 3.94 -9.61
N THR A 10 -4.43 2.83 -9.61
CA THR A 10 -4.00 2.14 -8.37
C THR A 10 -3.14 3.06 -7.51
N LEU A 11 -2.15 3.74 -8.11
CA LEU A 11 -1.30 4.69 -7.41
C LEU A 11 -2.07 5.92 -6.94
N LYS A 12 -2.97 6.49 -7.75
CA LYS A 12 -3.85 7.61 -7.35
C LYS A 12 -4.71 7.27 -6.16
N TYR A 13 -5.32 6.08 -6.15
CA TYR A 13 -6.12 5.64 -5.01
C TYR A 13 -5.27 5.51 -3.75
N SER A 14 -4.09 4.90 -3.85
CA SER A 14 -3.17 4.74 -2.73
C SER A 14 -2.58 6.06 -2.22
N ASP A 15 -2.38 7.02 -3.13
CA ASP A 15 -1.88 8.36 -2.86
C ASP A 15 -2.85 9.18 -2.00
N TYR A 16 -4.17 8.99 -2.17
CA TYR A 16 -5.20 9.60 -1.30
C TYR A 16 -4.98 9.26 0.19
N PHE A 17 -4.41 8.08 0.49
CA PHE A 17 -4.09 7.64 1.85
C PHE A 17 -2.62 7.90 2.23
N GLY A 18 -1.85 8.54 1.35
CA GLY A 18 -0.42 8.78 1.52
C GLY A 18 0.38 7.49 1.64
N PHE A 19 0.01 6.47 0.87
CA PHE A 19 0.56 5.13 0.96
C PHE A 19 1.28 4.74 -0.34
N PRO A 20 2.62 4.93 -0.43
CA PRO A 20 3.36 4.60 -1.65
C PRO A 20 3.49 3.08 -1.76
N LEU A 21 3.40 2.49 -2.95
CA LEU A 21 3.24 1.04 -3.11
C LEU A 21 4.52 0.33 -3.56
N THR A 22 4.75 -0.89 -3.12
CA THR A 22 5.78 -1.76 -3.72
C THR A 22 5.28 -2.41 -5.02
N LEU A 23 6.19 -3.01 -5.80
CA LEU A 23 5.82 -3.77 -7.00
C LEU A 23 4.78 -4.86 -6.71
N GLU A 24 4.98 -5.62 -5.63
CA GLU A 24 4.04 -6.68 -5.22
C GLU A 24 2.69 -6.10 -4.82
N GLU A 25 2.67 -4.98 -4.12
CA GLU A 25 1.42 -4.33 -3.75
C GLU A 25 0.67 -3.77 -4.96
N ILE A 26 1.38 -3.25 -5.97
CA ILE A 26 0.77 -2.84 -7.24
C ILE A 26 0.19 -4.06 -7.95
N HIS A 27 0.93 -5.16 -8.02
CA HIS A 27 0.48 -6.39 -8.67
C HIS A 27 -0.79 -6.95 -8.02
N LEU A 28 -0.83 -6.98 -6.69
CA LEU A 28 -1.95 -7.50 -5.91
C LEU A 28 -3.17 -6.58 -5.90
N ARG A 29 -2.97 -5.26 -5.94
CA ARG A 29 -4.04 -4.26 -5.80
C ARG A 29 -4.42 -3.57 -7.12
N LEU A 30 -3.99 -4.13 -8.24
CA LEU A 30 -4.18 -3.52 -9.55
C LEU A 30 -5.68 -3.32 -9.83
N ILE A 31 -6.08 -2.07 -10.08
CA ILE A 31 -7.48 -1.73 -10.33
C ILE A 31 -7.85 -2.06 -11.77
N GLY A 32 -8.92 -2.85 -11.95
CA GLY A 32 -9.61 -3.04 -13.23
C GLY A 32 -9.06 -4.14 -14.14
N VAL A 33 -7.79 -4.55 -14.01
CA VAL A 33 -7.22 -5.67 -14.78
C VAL A 33 -6.28 -6.53 -13.93
N HIS A 34 -6.01 -7.75 -14.39
CA HIS A 34 -4.89 -8.55 -13.90
C HIS A 34 -3.73 -8.50 -14.91
N SER A 35 -2.51 -8.61 -14.42
CA SER A 35 -1.31 -8.62 -15.25
C SER A 35 -0.35 -9.69 -14.76
N SER A 36 0.50 -10.21 -15.65
CA SER A 36 1.63 -11.03 -15.22
C SER A 36 2.75 -10.12 -14.70
N ARG A 37 3.54 -10.63 -13.77
CA ARG A 37 4.65 -9.88 -13.16
C ARG A 37 5.65 -9.33 -14.20
N PRO A 38 6.05 -10.08 -15.25
CA PRO A 38 6.94 -9.55 -16.29
C PRO A 38 6.35 -8.37 -17.07
N ILE A 39 5.07 -8.43 -17.44
CA ILE A 39 4.39 -7.36 -18.19
C ILE A 39 4.23 -6.11 -17.30
N LEU A 40 3.90 -6.31 -16.02
CA LEU A 40 3.82 -5.23 -15.05
C LEU A 40 5.16 -4.50 -14.89
N VAL A 41 6.26 -5.24 -14.68
CA VAL A 41 7.61 -4.66 -14.55
C VAL A 41 7.99 -3.87 -15.81
N HIS A 42 7.77 -4.45 -16.99
CA HIS A 42 8.04 -3.76 -18.25
C HIS A 42 7.26 -2.44 -18.34
N THR A 43 5.98 -2.46 -17.98
CA THR A 43 5.11 -1.27 -18.05
C THR A 43 5.51 -0.20 -17.03
N ILE A 44 5.85 -0.60 -15.80
CA ILE A 44 6.37 0.33 -14.77
C ILE A 44 7.65 1.00 -15.25
N ASN A 45 8.59 0.25 -15.83
CA ASN A 45 9.83 0.80 -16.36
C ASN A 45 9.57 1.84 -17.46
N GLN A 46 8.65 1.54 -18.38
CA GLN A 46 8.21 2.50 -19.41
C GLN A 46 7.61 3.77 -18.80
N MET A 47 6.84 3.65 -17.73
CA MET A 47 6.21 4.78 -17.05
C MET A 47 7.22 5.63 -16.26
N LEU A 48 8.24 5.02 -15.66
CA LEU A 48 9.36 5.71 -15.01
C LEU A 48 10.16 6.54 -16.03
N ILE A 49 10.50 5.95 -17.18
CA ILE A 49 11.20 6.65 -18.27
C ILE A 49 10.40 7.88 -18.72
N LYS A 50 9.08 7.75 -18.82
CA LYS A 50 8.14 8.82 -19.17
C LYS A 50 7.82 9.79 -18.02
N ARG A 51 8.40 9.58 -16.83
CA ARG A 51 8.15 10.36 -15.60
C ARG A 51 6.67 10.46 -15.21
N LEU A 52 5.87 9.45 -15.55
CA LEU A 52 4.45 9.38 -15.15
C LEU A 52 4.30 8.94 -13.69
N ILE A 53 5.33 8.27 -13.16
CA ILE A 53 5.46 7.81 -11.78
C ILE A 53 6.92 7.99 -11.36
N GLU A 54 7.16 8.00 -10.06
CA GLU A 54 8.50 8.05 -9.46
C GLU A 54 8.75 6.82 -8.60
N GLN A 55 10.03 6.50 -8.38
CA GLN A 55 10.47 5.42 -7.52
C GLN A 55 11.44 5.94 -6.47
N SER A 56 11.16 5.60 -5.21
CA SER A 56 11.99 5.91 -4.04
C SER A 56 12.30 4.59 -3.32
N GLY A 57 13.48 4.03 -3.56
CA GLY A 57 13.83 2.68 -3.09
C GLY A 57 12.93 1.61 -3.72
N ASN A 58 12.22 0.84 -2.90
CA ASN A 58 11.30 -0.21 -3.37
C ASN A 58 9.85 0.28 -3.54
N TYR A 59 9.61 1.58 -3.40
CA TYR A 59 8.27 2.17 -3.45
C TYR A 59 8.08 3.01 -4.70
N TYR A 60 6.90 2.90 -5.28
CA TYR A 60 6.42 3.66 -6.43
C TYR A 60 5.30 4.58 -5.97
N HIS A 61 5.31 5.81 -6.48
CA HIS A 61 4.34 6.85 -6.15
C HIS A 61 4.14 7.81 -7.32
N LEU A 62 3.15 8.68 -7.22
CA LEU A 62 2.97 9.77 -8.18
C LEU A 62 4.10 10.81 -8.04
N PRO A 63 4.43 11.56 -9.09
CA PRO A 63 5.43 12.63 -9.01
C PRO A 63 5.12 13.66 -7.92
N SER A 64 6.17 14.32 -7.40
CA SER A 64 6.08 15.36 -6.36
C SER A 64 5.68 14.89 -4.95
N HIS A 65 5.62 13.58 -4.72
CA HIS A 65 5.20 12.98 -3.44
C HIS A 65 6.34 12.24 -2.71
N SER A 66 7.58 12.70 -2.87
CA SER A 66 8.79 12.06 -2.31
C SER A 66 8.77 11.88 -0.78
N GLY A 67 8.04 12.73 -0.05
CA GLY A 67 7.85 12.62 1.40
C GLY A 67 7.03 11.41 1.86
N LEU A 68 6.30 10.73 0.95
CA LEU A 68 5.42 9.61 1.31
C LEU A 68 6.18 8.39 1.83
N VAL A 69 7.37 8.12 1.30
CA VAL A 69 8.17 6.96 1.73
C VAL A 69 8.65 7.14 3.18
N ALA A 70 9.14 8.34 3.53
CA ALA A 70 9.51 8.66 4.90
C ALA A 70 8.31 8.51 5.86
N ARG A 71 7.14 9.03 5.47
CA ARG A 71 5.90 8.87 6.26
C ARG A 71 5.52 7.40 6.43
N ARG A 72 5.63 6.57 5.38
CA ARG A 72 5.35 5.13 5.45
C ARG A 72 6.28 4.43 6.45
N HIS A 73 7.58 4.72 6.42
CA HIS A 73 8.51 4.14 7.38
C HIS A 73 8.21 4.54 8.83
N THR A 74 7.91 5.83 9.07
CA THR A 74 7.54 6.31 10.41
C THR A 74 6.26 5.65 10.91
N ARG A 75 5.21 5.61 10.08
CA ARG A 75 3.94 4.95 10.42
C ARG A 75 4.12 3.46 10.67
N ALA A 76 4.89 2.75 9.83
CA ALA A 76 5.16 1.32 10.03
C ALA A 76 5.84 1.03 11.37
N LYS A 77 6.81 1.85 11.78
CA LYS A 77 7.48 1.74 13.08
C LYS A 77 6.51 1.96 14.24
N LEU A 78 5.67 3.00 14.16
CA LEU A 78 4.66 3.29 15.19
C LEU A 78 3.60 2.18 15.27
N SER A 79 3.10 1.71 14.13
CA SER A 79 2.09 0.65 14.08
C SER A 79 2.60 -0.69 14.60
N ALA A 80 3.89 -1.00 14.47
CA ALA A 80 4.44 -2.26 14.97
C ALA A 80 4.25 -2.43 16.48
N SER A 81 4.47 -1.37 17.27
CA SER A 81 4.25 -1.43 18.73
C SER A 81 2.76 -1.48 19.08
N LEU A 82 1.93 -0.74 18.33
CA LEU A 82 0.48 -0.73 18.50
C LEU A 82 -0.15 -2.10 18.19
N ILE A 83 0.34 -2.82 17.18
CA ILE A 83 -0.14 -4.16 16.82
C ILE A 83 0.10 -5.14 17.98
N THR A 84 1.28 -5.09 18.61
CA THR A 84 1.59 -5.93 19.77
C THR A 84 0.62 -5.66 20.92
N ARG A 85 0.37 -4.38 21.21
CA ARG A 85 -0.60 -3.98 22.23
C ARG A 85 -2.03 -4.41 21.87
N ALA A 86 -2.44 -4.21 20.62
CA ALA A 86 -3.76 -4.59 20.12
C ALA A 86 -3.98 -6.10 20.24
N ARG A 87 -2.98 -6.93 19.93
CA ARG A 87 -3.05 -8.38 20.12
C ARG A 87 -3.26 -8.78 21.58
N SER A 88 -2.51 -8.16 22.49
CA SER A 88 -2.64 -8.42 23.93
C SER A 88 -4.02 -7.99 24.46
N LEU A 89 -4.52 -6.84 24.03
CA LEU A 89 -5.84 -6.37 24.41
C LEU A 89 -6.95 -7.25 23.83
N ALA A 90 -6.83 -7.61 22.55
CA ALA A 90 -7.80 -8.46 21.87
C ALA A 90 -7.94 -9.83 22.55
N SER A 91 -6.83 -10.46 22.96
CA SER A 91 -6.90 -11.75 23.65
C SER A 91 -7.56 -11.66 25.02
N ARG A 92 -7.45 -10.52 25.72
CA ARG A 92 -8.15 -10.30 26.99
C ARG A 92 -9.65 -10.08 26.75
N LEU A 93 -10.00 -9.24 25.80
CA LEU A 93 -11.39 -8.91 25.46
C LEU A 93 -12.15 -10.12 24.89
N ALA A 94 -11.47 -10.99 24.13
CA ALA A 94 -12.07 -12.19 23.55
C ALA A 94 -12.59 -13.21 24.59
N ARG A 95 -12.21 -13.07 25.87
CA ARG A 95 -12.69 -13.93 26.96
C ARG A 95 -13.98 -13.42 27.62
N LEU A 96 -14.42 -12.21 27.29
CA LEU A 96 -15.62 -11.63 27.87
C LEU A 96 -16.88 -12.23 27.23
N PRO A 97 -17.82 -12.77 28.01
CA PRO A 97 -19.10 -13.23 27.49
C PRO A 97 -19.82 -12.12 26.72
N GLY A 98 -20.35 -12.43 25.54
CA GLY A 98 -21.04 -11.48 24.68
C GLY A 98 -20.14 -10.75 23.67
N VAL A 99 -18.82 -10.89 23.74
CA VAL A 99 -17.92 -10.42 22.67
C VAL A 99 -17.97 -11.41 21.51
N LEU A 100 -18.60 -11.00 20.40
CA LEU A 100 -18.73 -11.84 19.20
C LEU A 100 -17.58 -11.67 18.21
N ALA A 101 -16.98 -10.47 18.15
CA ALA A 101 -15.88 -10.17 17.23
C ALA A 101 -15.07 -8.96 17.71
N ILE A 102 -13.80 -8.91 17.33
CA ILE A 102 -12.88 -7.78 17.55
C ILE A 102 -12.24 -7.43 16.22
N TYR A 103 -12.36 -6.18 15.80
CA TYR A 103 -11.79 -5.67 14.55
C TYR A 103 -10.71 -4.64 14.86
N LEU A 104 -9.55 -4.79 14.22
CA LEU A 104 -8.47 -3.81 14.24
C LEU A 104 -8.45 -3.10 12.89
N THR A 105 -8.61 -1.78 12.91
CA THR A 105 -8.56 -0.94 11.71
C THR A 105 -7.28 -0.10 11.71
N GLY A 106 -6.85 0.32 10.52
CA GLY A 106 -5.80 1.33 10.35
C GLY A 106 -6.43 2.64 9.90
N SER A 107 -6.12 3.73 10.60
CA SER A 107 -6.45 5.12 10.25
C SER A 107 -5.21 5.99 10.34
#